data_AF-A0A924VKL8-F1
#
_entry.id   AF-A0A924VKL8-F1
#
_cell.length_a   1.000
_cell.length_b   1.000
_cell.length_c   1.000
_cell.angle_alpha   90.00
_cell.angle_beta   90.00
_cell.angle_gamma   90.00
#
_symmetry.space_group_name_H-M   'P 1'
#
loop_
_entity.id
_entity.type
_entity.pdbx_description
1 polymer ?
#
loop_
_entity_poly.entity_id
_entity_poly.type
_entity_poly.pdbx_seq_one_letter_code
_entity_poly.pdbx_strand_id
1 'polypeptide(L)'
;MVEIGGRPVLWHIMKILGTQGINEFVICTGYKSEFINNYFSNYGAMNQDFTVTLGDQSSIQYHGSHDEFDWKVTVAYTGATTMTGGRIKRIRKYLGDEPFLCTYGDGIADIDLAGLQSHHAQHGKVATMTTTQALSRFGVVDLEPDGTVDKFREKPKVDDWINIGYFIFEQGIFDYLEDNSVLEQEPLHSLADSNQIAAFKHRGFWQPMDTQRESQMLNELWDDGSAPWKIWP
;
A
#
# COMPACT_ATOMS: atom_id res chain seq x y z
N MET A 1 -3.33 -10.88 1.87
CA MET A 1 -2.98 -12.28 1.52
C MET A 1 -3.82 -12.84 0.38
N VAL A 2 -4.89 -12.17 -0.04
CA VAL A 2 -5.48 -12.41 -1.36
C VAL A 2 -4.42 -12.15 -2.44
N GLU A 3 -4.50 -12.90 -3.53
CA GLU A 3 -3.44 -13.00 -4.53
C GLU A 3 -3.81 -12.34 -5.86
N ILE A 4 -2.75 -11.90 -6.55
CA ILE A 4 -2.75 -11.48 -7.95
C ILE A 4 -1.63 -12.28 -8.61
N GLY A 5 -1.95 -13.05 -9.65
CA GLY A 5 -0.94 -13.87 -10.33
C GLY A 5 -0.27 -14.92 -9.43
N GLY A 6 -1.02 -15.48 -8.49
CA GLY A 6 -0.51 -16.47 -7.51
C GLY A 6 0.42 -15.90 -6.44
N ARG A 7 0.53 -14.56 -6.30
CA ARG A 7 1.31 -13.90 -5.25
C ARG A 7 0.44 -12.93 -4.44
N PRO A 8 0.64 -12.84 -3.12
CA PRO A 8 -0.17 -11.93 -2.29
C PRO A 8 -0.10 -10.47 -2.77
N VAL A 9 -1.19 -9.72 -2.73
CA VAL A 9 -1.20 -8.26 -3.01
C VAL A 9 -0.13 -7.51 -2.21
N LEU A 10 0.10 -7.93 -0.96
CA LEU A 10 1.15 -7.41 -0.09
C LEU A 10 2.54 -7.58 -0.70
N TRP A 11 2.81 -8.72 -1.34
CA TRP A 11 4.06 -8.96 -2.06
C TRP A 11 4.21 -7.99 -3.24
N HIS A 12 3.15 -7.75 -4.03
CA HIS A 12 3.19 -6.78 -5.12
C HIS A 12 3.52 -5.37 -4.62
N ILE A 13 2.89 -4.93 -3.53
CA ILE A 13 3.18 -3.62 -2.91
C ILE A 13 4.65 -3.54 -2.48
N MET A 14 5.14 -4.57 -1.79
CA MET A 14 6.55 -4.62 -1.39
C MET A 14 7.49 -4.64 -2.61
N LYS A 15 7.14 -5.32 -3.70
CA LYS A 15 7.94 -5.34 -4.94
C LYS A 15 8.00 -3.98 -5.62
N ILE A 16 6.89 -3.24 -5.66
CA ILE A 16 6.87 -1.87 -6.19
C ILE A 16 7.83 -0.99 -5.41
N LEU A 17 7.81 -1.08 -4.08
CA LEU A 17 8.67 -0.29 -3.20
C LEU A 17 10.14 -0.74 -3.25
N GLY A 18 10.39 -2.05 -3.25
CA GLY A 18 11.74 -2.61 -3.29
C GLY A 18 12.45 -2.42 -4.61
N THR A 19 11.73 -2.44 -5.73
CA THR A 19 12.28 -2.07 -7.03
C THR A 19 12.72 -0.60 -7.05
N GLN A 20 12.12 0.23 -6.20
CA GLN A 20 12.45 1.65 -6.05
C GLN A 20 13.35 1.94 -4.84
N GLY A 21 14.01 0.91 -4.28
CA GLY A 21 15.07 1.06 -3.27
C GLY A 21 14.66 0.87 -1.81
N ILE A 22 13.41 0.49 -1.52
CA ILE A 22 12.97 0.19 -0.14
C ILE A 22 13.13 -1.30 0.18
N ASN A 23 14.02 -1.67 1.08
CA ASN A 23 14.26 -3.07 1.47
C ASN A 23 13.97 -3.38 2.95
N GLU A 24 13.62 -2.40 3.77
CA GLU A 24 13.20 -2.62 5.16
C GLU A 24 11.69 -2.39 5.30
N PHE A 25 10.96 -3.42 5.76
CA PHE A 25 9.51 -3.41 5.86
C PHE A 25 9.07 -3.75 7.28
N VAL A 26 8.08 -3.01 7.79
CA VAL A 26 7.36 -3.35 9.02
C VAL A 26 5.90 -3.59 8.69
N ILE A 27 5.45 -4.83 8.85
CA ILE A 27 4.09 -5.26 8.49
C ILE A 27 3.25 -5.29 9.77
N CYS A 28 2.30 -4.37 9.87
CA CYS A 28 1.37 -4.29 10.99
C CYS A 28 0.30 -5.38 10.90
N THR A 29 0.45 -6.49 11.62
CA THR A 29 -0.51 -7.61 11.59
C THR A 29 -1.53 -7.52 12.73
N GLY A 30 -2.68 -8.18 12.55
CA GLY A 30 -3.78 -8.19 13.50
C GLY A 30 -4.59 -9.47 13.41
N TYR A 31 -5.89 -9.37 13.12
CA TYR A 31 -6.71 -10.55 12.84
C TYR A 31 -6.07 -11.37 11.70
N LYS A 32 -6.05 -12.70 11.86
CA LYS A 32 -5.45 -13.64 10.90
C LYS A 32 -3.95 -13.44 10.63
N SER A 33 -3.20 -12.91 11.61
CA SER A 33 -1.75 -12.71 11.49
C SER A 33 -0.96 -13.98 11.14
N GLU A 34 -1.48 -15.16 11.48
CA GLU A 34 -0.87 -16.46 11.19
C GLU A 34 -0.61 -16.70 9.70
N PHE A 35 -1.45 -16.16 8.81
CA PHE A 35 -1.22 -16.30 7.36
C PHE A 35 0.00 -15.52 6.90
N ILE A 36 0.20 -14.31 7.45
CA ILE A 36 1.36 -13.46 7.14
C ILE A 36 2.62 -14.05 7.79
N ASN A 37 2.51 -14.49 9.04
CA ASN A 37 3.62 -15.16 9.75
C ASN A 37 4.08 -16.40 8.96
N ASN A 38 3.14 -17.24 8.51
CA ASN A 38 3.44 -18.44 7.75
C ASN A 38 4.08 -18.10 6.40
N TYR A 39 3.60 -17.07 5.71
CA TYR A 39 4.16 -16.63 4.43
C TYR A 39 5.63 -16.21 4.55
N PHE A 40 5.97 -15.34 5.49
CA PHE A 40 7.35 -14.87 5.65
C PHE A 40 8.27 -15.92 6.30
N SER A 41 7.76 -16.76 7.20
CA SER A 41 8.56 -17.84 7.81
C SER A 41 8.90 -18.95 6.81
N ASN A 42 8.09 -19.12 5.76
CA ASN A 42 8.28 -20.13 4.72
C ASN A 42 8.47 -19.50 3.33
N TYR A 43 8.99 -18.27 3.26
CA TYR A 43 9.02 -17.48 2.03
C TYR A 43 9.69 -18.23 0.87
N GLY A 44 10.85 -18.84 1.10
CA GLY A 44 11.53 -19.65 0.08
C GLY A 44 10.64 -20.78 -0.45
N ALA A 45 10.02 -21.56 0.44
CA ALA A 45 9.20 -22.71 0.05
C ALA A 45 7.88 -22.33 -0.64
N MET A 46 7.36 -21.13 -0.38
CA MET A 46 6.12 -20.64 -1.00
C MET A 46 6.36 -19.93 -2.33
N ASN A 47 7.60 -19.57 -2.65
CA ASN A 47 7.91 -18.77 -3.84
C ASN A 47 8.97 -19.39 -4.75
N GLN A 48 9.53 -20.55 -4.38
CA GLN A 48 10.56 -21.28 -5.13
C GLN A 48 10.31 -22.79 -5.07
N ASP A 49 10.77 -23.49 -6.10
CA ASP A 49 10.89 -24.94 -6.04
C ASP A 49 11.94 -25.33 -4.99
N PHE A 50 11.71 -26.42 -4.26
CA PHE A 50 12.67 -26.91 -3.28
C PHE A 50 12.70 -28.43 -3.22
N THR A 51 13.82 -28.97 -2.76
CA THR A 51 13.97 -30.39 -2.42
C THR A 51 14.19 -30.51 -0.92
N VAL A 52 13.54 -31.49 -0.30
CA VAL A 52 13.69 -31.80 1.13
C VAL A 52 13.72 -33.31 1.33
N THR A 53 14.61 -33.77 2.20
CA THR A 53 14.62 -35.15 2.70
C THR A 53 13.67 -35.23 3.89
N LEU A 54 12.61 -36.04 3.76
CA LEU A 54 11.64 -36.20 4.85
C LEU A 54 12.30 -36.78 6.10
N GLY A 55 12.12 -36.12 7.25
CA GLY A 55 12.78 -36.45 8.52
C GLY A 55 14.02 -35.62 8.83
N ASP A 56 14.53 -34.84 7.88
CA ASP A 56 15.63 -33.88 8.07
C ASP A 56 15.24 -32.50 7.53
N GLN A 57 14.73 -31.62 8.39
CA GLN A 57 14.35 -30.27 8.01
C GLN A 57 15.54 -29.40 7.57
N SER A 58 16.77 -29.74 7.96
CA SER A 58 17.96 -28.99 7.56
C SER A 58 18.38 -29.25 6.11
N SER A 59 17.79 -30.25 5.47
CA SER A 59 18.07 -30.63 4.08
C SER A 59 17.34 -29.80 3.03
N ILE A 60 16.54 -28.79 3.43
CA ILE A 60 15.82 -27.96 2.46
C ILE A 60 16.81 -27.22 1.57
N GLN A 61 16.77 -27.55 0.29
CA GLN A 61 17.52 -26.87 -0.76
C GLN A 61 16.55 -26.19 -1.69
N TYR A 62 16.64 -24.86 -1.79
CA TYR A 62 15.85 -24.07 -2.73
C TYR A 62 16.51 -24.02 -4.11
N HIS A 63 15.69 -24.08 -5.15
CA HIS A 63 16.10 -24.04 -6.55
C HIS A 63 15.70 -22.70 -7.17
N GLY A 64 16.72 -21.93 -7.58
CA GLY A 64 16.54 -20.60 -8.18
C GLY A 64 16.96 -19.47 -7.25
N SER A 65 16.73 -18.25 -7.70
CA SER A 65 16.97 -17.02 -6.96
C SER A 65 15.73 -16.13 -7.05
N HIS A 66 15.51 -15.31 -6.04
CA HIS A 66 14.51 -14.24 -6.08
C HIS A 66 15.21 -12.90 -5.84
N ASP A 67 14.69 -11.82 -6.43
CA ASP A 67 15.35 -10.51 -6.35
C ASP A 67 15.25 -9.87 -4.96
N GLU A 68 14.40 -10.41 -4.08
CA GLU A 68 14.15 -9.87 -2.73
C GLU A 68 15.19 -10.30 -1.67
N PHE A 69 16.39 -10.73 -2.08
CA PHE A 69 17.36 -11.40 -1.19
C PHE A 69 17.89 -10.54 -0.03
N ASP A 70 17.82 -9.21 -0.13
CA ASP A 70 18.27 -8.27 0.90
C ASP A 70 17.12 -7.62 1.69
N TRP A 71 15.89 -8.14 1.59
CA TRP A 71 14.75 -7.57 2.31
C TRP A 71 14.75 -7.96 3.77
N LYS A 72 14.60 -6.98 4.65
CA LYS A 72 14.39 -7.16 6.09
C LYS A 72 12.93 -6.90 6.44
N VAL A 73 12.21 -7.96 6.78
CA VAL A 73 10.77 -7.89 7.05
C VAL A 73 10.50 -8.15 8.53
N THR A 74 10.00 -7.13 9.23
CA THR A 74 9.47 -7.25 10.59
C THR A 74 7.96 -7.51 10.53
N VAL A 75 7.52 -8.68 10.96
CA VAL A 75 6.09 -9.00 11.08
C VAL A 75 5.62 -8.67 12.50
N ALA A 76 5.04 -7.48 12.67
CA ALA A 76 4.70 -6.91 13.98
C ALA A 76 3.23 -7.16 14.32
N TYR A 77 2.95 -7.97 15.35
CA TYR A 77 1.59 -8.09 15.87
C TYR A 77 1.16 -6.81 16.58
N THR A 78 0.27 -6.06 15.95
CA THR A 78 -0.21 -4.76 16.43
C THR A 78 -1.59 -4.83 17.09
N GLY A 79 -2.16 -6.03 17.24
CA GLY A 79 -3.45 -6.28 17.90
C GLY A 79 -4.58 -6.60 16.92
N ALA A 80 -5.48 -7.51 17.30
CA ALA A 80 -6.57 -7.94 16.44
C ALA A 80 -7.57 -6.80 16.12
N THR A 81 -7.87 -5.94 17.09
CA THR A 81 -8.91 -4.90 17.02
C THR A 81 -8.36 -3.48 16.94
N THR A 82 -7.03 -3.31 16.87
CA THR A 82 -6.39 -1.99 16.84
C THR A 82 -6.68 -1.27 15.51
N MET A 83 -6.96 0.03 15.60
CA MET A 83 -7.27 0.86 14.43
C MET A 83 -6.00 1.35 13.73
N THR A 84 -6.13 1.88 12.51
CA THR A 84 -5.01 2.24 11.61
C THR A 84 -3.93 3.10 12.28
N GLY A 85 -4.33 4.17 12.98
CA GLY A 85 -3.39 5.04 13.69
C GLY A 85 -2.70 4.36 14.87
N GLY A 86 -3.45 3.60 15.67
CA GLY A 86 -2.91 2.81 16.77
C GLY A 86 -1.89 1.75 16.32
N ARG A 87 -2.07 1.15 15.13
CA ARG A 87 -1.10 0.21 14.55
C ARG A 87 0.22 0.91 14.25
N ILE A 88 0.17 2.10 13.64
CA ILE A 88 1.35 2.92 13.35
C ILE A 88 2.05 3.30 14.66
N LYS A 89 1.32 3.78 15.67
CA LYS A 89 1.90 4.10 17.00
C LYS A 89 2.70 2.95 17.59
N ARG A 90 2.18 1.72 17.51
CA ARG A 90 2.79 0.51 18.09
C ARG A 90 4.07 0.06 17.38
N ILE A 91 4.24 0.40 16.10
CA ILE A 91 5.44 0.02 15.36
C ILE A 91 6.60 1.00 15.51
N ARG A 92 6.42 2.13 16.21
CA ARG A 92 7.48 3.12 16.49
C ARG A 92 8.79 2.49 16.97
N LYS A 93 8.70 1.46 17.82
CA LYS A 93 9.85 0.72 18.37
C LYS A 93 10.69 -0.05 17.34
N TYR A 94 10.19 -0.24 16.12
CA TYR A 94 10.88 -0.90 15.02
C TYR A 94 11.43 0.10 14.00
N LEU A 95 11.07 1.37 14.12
CA LEU A 95 11.54 2.44 13.25
C LEU A 95 12.77 3.12 13.87
N GLY A 96 13.64 3.65 13.01
CA GLY A 96 14.68 4.60 13.42
C GLY A 96 14.12 6.03 13.53
N ASP A 97 15.03 7.01 13.55
CA ASP A 97 14.70 8.44 13.65
C ASP A 97 14.48 9.12 12.29
N GLU A 98 14.51 8.36 11.19
CA GLU A 98 14.34 8.86 9.82
C GLU A 98 12.86 8.92 9.42
N PRO A 99 12.49 9.72 8.40
CA PRO A 99 11.17 9.67 7.80
C PRO A 99 10.90 8.27 7.24
N PHE A 100 9.65 7.83 7.29
CA PHE A 100 9.26 6.50 6.81
C PHE A 100 8.06 6.54 5.89
N LEU A 101 8.02 5.60 4.94
CA LEU A 101 6.85 5.36 4.10
C LEU A 101 5.82 4.53 4.86
N CYS A 102 4.55 4.90 4.76
CA CYS A 102 3.42 4.12 5.27
C CYS A 102 2.35 3.99 4.18
N THR A 103 1.79 2.81 3.99
CA THR A 103 0.71 2.62 3.01
C THR A 103 -0.23 1.49 3.43
N TYR A 104 -1.37 1.40 2.74
CA TYR A 104 -2.36 0.34 2.93
C TYR A 104 -1.89 -0.97 2.26
N GLY A 105 -2.36 -2.11 2.78
CA GLY A 105 -1.94 -3.44 2.32
C GLY A 105 -2.73 -3.99 1.12
N ASP A 106 -3.56 -3.18 0.50
CA ASP A 106 -4.58 -3.53 -0.51
C ASP A 106 -4.59 -2.62 -1.74
N GLY A 107 -3.94 -1.46 -1.69
CA GLY A 107 -3.86 -0.48 -2.78
C GLY A 107 -2.59 -0.60 -3.62
N ILE A 108 -2.74 -0.94 -4.90
CA ILE A 108 -1.62 -1.06 -5.85
C ILE A 108 -1.57 0.17 -6.76
N ALA A 109 -0.37 0.71 -7.01
CA ALA A 109 -0.13 1.82 -7.92
C ALA A 109 1.20 1.69 -8.68
N ASP A 110 1.30 2.36 -9.82
CA ASP A 110 2.57 2.70 -10.49
C ASP A 110 3.20 3.97 -9.86
N ILE A 111 3.31 3.97 -8.53
CA ILE A 111 3.72 5.16 -7.75
C ILE A 111 5.16 5.59 -8.10
N ASP A 112 5.34 6.89 -8.38
CA ASP A 112 6.65 7.53 -8.48
C ASP A 112 7.19 7.84 -7.08
N LEU A 113 7.96 6.90 -6.51
CA LEU A 113 8.48 7.03 -5.16
C LEU A 113 9.52 8.15 -5.05
N ALA A 114 10.36 8.34 -6.08
CA ALA A 114 11.37 9.39 -6.09
C ALA A 114 10.73 10.79 -6.12
N GLY A 115 9.68 10.95 -6.92
CA GLY A 115 8.85 12.16 -6.95
C GLY A 115 8.16 12.42 -5.61
N LEU A 116 7.58 11.40 -4.99
CA LEU A 116 6.94 11.49 -3.68
C LEU A 116 7.95 11.93 -2.59
N GLN A 117 9.12 11.30 -2.53
CA GLN A 117 10.20 11.65 -1.60
C GLN A 117 10.72 13.07 -1.82
N SER A 118 10.96 13.44 -3.07
CA SER A 118 11.41 14.79 -3.43
C SER A 118 10.38 15.85 -3.03
N HIS A 119 9.09 15.56 -3.23
CA HIS A 119 8.01 16.46 -2.83
C HIS A 119 7.96 16.62 -1.30
N HIS A 120 8.07 15.53 -0.54
CA HIS A 120 8.09 15.56 0.92
C HIS A 120 9.22 16.43 1.47
N ALA A 121 10.44 16.21 0.97
CA ALA A 121 11.63 16.93 1.40
C ALA A 121 11.58 18.45 1.15
N GLN A 122 10.79 18.91 0.18
CA GLN A 122 10.72 20.33 -0.20
C GLN A 122 9.88 21.20 0.74
N HIS A 123 8.93 20.62 1.47
CA HIS A 123 7.96 21.41 2.24
C HIS A 123 8.14 21.35 3.76
N GLY A 124 8.93 20.40 4.29
CA GLY A 124 9.26 20.32 5.72
C GLY A 124 8.05 20.16 6.65
N LYS A 125 7.01 19.44 6.20
CA LYS A 125 5.78 19.20 6.97
C LYS A 125 5.84 17.77 7.52
N VAL A 126 5.10 17.52 8.60
CA VAL A 126 5.07 16.19 9.26
C VAL A 126 4.63 15.06 8.33
N ALA A 127 3.77 15.34 7.35
CA ALA A 127 3.24 14.30 6.47
C ALA A 127 3.15 14.74 5.00
N THR A 128 3.30 13.78 4.10
CA THR A 128 2.80 13.83 2.72
C THR A 128 1.86 12.67 2.52
N MET A 129 0.69 12.93 1.93
CA MET A 129 -0.28 11.92 1.52
C MET A 129 -0.35 11.88 0.00
N THR A 130 -0.38 10.69 -0.58
CA THR A 130 -0.61 10.57 -2.03
C THR A 130 -2.10 10.61 -2.33
N THR A 131 -2.49 11.39 -3.34
CA THR A 131 -3.87 11.53 -3.79
C THR A 131 -4.05 11.25 -5.26
N THR A 132 -5.24 10.77 -5.65
CA THR A 132 -5.65 10.64 -7.06
C THR A 132 -7.07 11.16 -7.27
N GLN A 133 -7.50 11.29 -8.53
CA GLN A 133 -8.90 11.54 -8.87
C GLN A 133 -9.57 10.23 -9.23
N ALA A 134 -10.60 9.84 -8.48
CA ALA A 134 -11.33 8.61 -8.75
C ALA A 134 -12.11 8.69 -10.07
N LEU A 135 -12.36 7.54 -10.67
CA LEU A 135 -13.39 7.44 -11.71
C LEU A 135 -14.76 7.30 -11.02
N SER A 136 -15.74 8.05 -11.50
CA SER A 136 -17.13 7.86 -11.10
C SER A 136 -17.55 6.42 -11.40
N ARG A 137 -18.22 5.78 -10.44
CA ARG A 137 -18.81 4.44 -10.65
C ARG A 137 -20.02 4.48 -11.60
N PHE A 138 -20.57 5.67 -11.84
CA PHE A 138 -21.79 5.90 -12.61
C PHE A 138 -21.55 6.87 -13.78
N GLY A 139 -22.42 6.83 -14.78
CA GLY A 139 -22.52 7.89 -15.76
C GLY A 139 -22.94 9.20 -15.09
N VAL A 140 -22.23 10.29 -15.40
CA VAL A 140 -22.51 11.64 -14.90
C VAL A 140 -23.12 12.44 -16.03
N VAL A 141 -24.21 13.14 -15.75
CA VAL A 141 -24.88 14.02 -16.70
C VAL A 141 -24.77 15.48 -16.29
N ASP A 142 -24.54 16.35 -17.27
CA ASP A 142 -24.76 17.78 -17.10
C ASP A 142 -26.21 18.09 -17.46
N LEU A 143 -26.92 18.74 -16.55
CA LEU A 143 -28.33 19.09 -16.71
C LEU A 143 -28.48 20.60 -16.85
N GLU A 144 -29.27 21.02 -17.82
CA GLU A 144 -29.80 22.37 -17.92
C GLU A 144 -30.86 22.63 -16.82
N PRO A 145 -31.19 23.90 -16.50
CA PRO A 145 -32.17 24.23 -15.46
C PRO A 145 -33.56 23.62 -15.68
N ASP A 146 -33.94 23.30 -16.92
CA ASP A 146 -35.21 22.68 -17.27
C ASP A 146 -35.19 21.13 -17.21
N GLY A 147 -34.05 20.55 -16.86
CA GLY A 147 -33.84 19.10 -16.77
C GLY A 147 -33.38 18.43 -18.07
N THR A 148 -33.12 19.19 -19.14
CA THR A 148 -32.52 18.66 -20.37
C THR A 148 -31.08 18.21 -20.13
N VAL A 149 -30.71 17.05 -20.66
CA VAL A 149 -29.31 16.55 -20.61
C VAL A 149 -28.49 17.23 -21.70
N ASP A 150 -27.53 18.09 -21.32
CA ASP A 150 -26.55 18.68 -22.26
C ASP A 150 -25.47 17.66 -22.63
N LYS A 151 -24.92 16.96 -21.62
CA LYS A 151 -23.84 15.97 -21.80
C LYS A 151 -24.03 14.74 -20.94
N PHE A 152 -23.67 13.58 -21.49
CA PHE A 152 -23.51 12.33 -20.75
C PHE A 152 -22.04 11.92 -20.80
N ARG A 153 -21.43 11.72 -19.63
CA ARG A 153 -20.06 11.22 -19.48
C ARG A 153 -20.12 9.87 -18.76
N GLU A 154 -19.71 8.80 -19.43
CA GLU A 154 -19.61 7.49 -18.78
C GLU A 154 -18.35 7.43 -17.93
N LYS A 155 -18.52 7.16 -16.62
CA LYS A 155 -17.44 6.97 -15.64
C LYS A 155 -16.31 8.02 -15.73
N PRO A 156 -16.62 9.33 -15.78
CA PRO A 156 -15.60 10.36 -15.85
C PRO A 156 -14.75 10.38 -14.59
N LYS A 157 -13.56 10.99 -14.66
CA LYS A 157 -12.84 11.38 -13.45
C LYS A 157 -13.67 12.41 -12.68
N VAL A 158 -13.79 12.22 -11.37
CA VAL A 158 -14.38 13.23 -10.49
C VAL A 158 -13.36 14.33 -10.19
N ASP A 159 -13.84 15.54 -9.91
CA ASP A 159 -12.96 16.68 -9.62
C ASP A 159 -12.25 16.51 -8.27
N ASP A 160 -12.89 15.84 -7.32
CA ASP A 160 -12.35 15.57 -5.99
C ASP A 160 -11.13 14.66 -6.00
N TRP A 161 -10.23 14.96 -5.08
CA TRP A 161 -9.02 14.19 -4.83
C TRP A 161 -9.24 13.28 -3.63
N ILE A 162 -8.94 12.00 -3.80
CA ILE A 162 -9.06 11.00 -2.75
C ILE A 162 -7.69 10.58 -2.25
N ASN A 163 -7.62 10.22 -0.97
CA ASN A 163 -6.47 9.56 -0.34
C ASN A 163 -6.29 8.16 -0.93
N ILE A 164 -5.07 7.82 -1.36
CA ILE A 164 -4.75 6.49 -1.87
C ILE A 164 -3.68 5.75 -1.05
N GLY A 165 -3.33 6.27 0.12
CA GLY A 165 -2.23 5.79 0.94
C GLY A 165 -0.92 6.43 0.52
N TYR A 166 0.13 5.60 0.44
CA TYR A 166 1.49 6.00 0.06
C TYR A 166 1.89 7.33 0.73
N PHE A 167 1.91 7.30 2.06
CA PHE A 167 2.30 8.41 2.90
C PHE A 167 3.81 8.42 3.09
N ILE A 168 4.39 9.60 3.27
CA ILE A 168 5.66 9.77 3.97
C ILE A 168 5.37 10.51 5.27
N PHE A 169 5.83 9.96 6.39
CA PHE A 169 5.70 10.56 7.70
C PHE A 169 7.07 10.86 8.31
N GLU A 170 7.19 12.07 8.85
CA GLU A 170 8.23 12.43 9.81
C GLU A 170 7.92 11.81 11.18
N GLN A 171 8.93 11.70 12.04
CA GLN A 171 8.76 11.19 13.42
C GLN A 171 7.73 11.98 14.24
N GLY A 172 7.50 13.25 13.90
CA GLY A 172 6.46 14.08 14.51
C GLY A 172 5.04 13.52 14.38
N ILE A 173 4.80 12.57 13.47
CA ILE A 173 3.49 11.91 13.34
C ILE A 173 3.03 11.25 14.64
N PHE A 174 3.96 10.75 15.45
CA PHE A 174 3.63 10.02 16.67
C PHE A 174 2.96 10.89 17.74
N ASP A 175 3.11 12.20 17.66
CA ASP A 175 2.45 13.15 18.55
C ASP A 175 0.96 13.35 18.19
N TYR A 176 0.54 12.92 17.00
CA TYR A 176 -0.84 12.94 16.51
C TYR A 176 -1.55 11.59 16.65
N LEU A 177 -0.89 10.56 17.21
CA LEU A 177 -1.42 9.22 17.25
C LEU A 177 -1.69 8.77 18.68
N GLU A 178 -2.85 8.14 18.88
CA GLU A 178 -3.24 7.41 20.07
C GLU A 178 -3.49 5.93 19.77
N ASP A 179 -3.50 5.11 20.83
CA ASP A 179 -3.62 3.66 20.71
C ASP A 179 -4.94 3.20 20.06
N ASN A 180 -5.98 4.04 20.16
CA ASN A 180 -7.30 3.85 19.56
C ASN A 180 -7.52 4.70 18.30
N SER A 181 -6.53 5.47 17.83
CA SER A 181 -6.70 6.35 16.67
C SER A 181 -6.99 5.56 15.39
N VAL A 182 -7.97 6.04 14.64
CA VAL A 182 -8.13 5.76 13.21
C VAL A 182 -7.36 6.86 12.49
N LEU A 183 -6.34 6.52 11.71
CA LEU A 183 -5.45 7.47 11.04
C LEU A 183 -6.26 8.51 10.26
N GLU A 184 -7.25 8.04 9.50
CA GLU A 184 -8.09 8.81 8.59
C GLU A 184 -9.09 9.76 9.29
N GLN A 185 -9.15 9.74 10.62
CA GLN A 185 -10.04 10.61 11.39
C GLN A 185 -9.21 11.75 12.01
N GLU A 186 -9.19 11.82 13.34
CA GLU A 186 -8.55 12.89 14.10
C GLU A 186 -7.08 13.15 13.70
N PRO A 187 -6.20 12.15 13.47
CA PRO A 187 -4.81 12.43 13.12
C PRO A 187 -4.63 13.20 11.81
N LEU A 188 -5.27 12.74 10.71
CA LEU A 188 -5.17 13.43 9.43
C LEU A 188 -5.90 14.77 9.44
N HIS A 189 -7.03 14.90 10.16
CA HIS A 189 -7.71 16.18 10.35
C HIS A 189 -6.82 17.18 11.10
N SER A 190 -6.23 16.77 12.23
CA SER A 190 -5.34 17.61 13.04
C SER A 190 -4.08 18.04 12.28
N LEU A 191 -3.51 17.16 11.44
CA LEU A 191 -2.42 17.53 10.53
C LEU A 191 -2.87 18.56 9.48
N ALA A 192 -4.07 18.41 8.91
CA ALA A 192 -4.60 19.36 7.94
C ALA A 192 -4.87 20.72 8.57
N ASP A 193 -5.55 20.75 9.72
CA ASP A 193 -5.91 21.96 10.47
C ASP A 193 -4.67 22.72 10.95
N SER A 194 -3.59 22.01 11.28
CA SER A 194 -2.30 22.60 11.65
C SER A 194 -1.35 22.87 10.48
N ASN A 195 -1.80 22.68 9.23
CA ASN A 195 -1.01 22.85 8.00
C ASN A 195 0.27 21.97 7.97
N GLN A 196 0.23 20.80 8.61
CA GLN A 196 1.33 19.82 8.73
C GLN A 196 1.22 18.63 7.78
N ILE A 197 0.33 18.66 6.81
CA ILE A 197 0.26 17.68 5.72
C ILE A 197 0.25 18.35 4.34
N ALA A 198 0.90 17.71 3.37
CA ALA A 198 0.85 18.06 1.94
C ALA A 198 0.28 16.90 1.11
N ALA A 199 -0.23 17.22 -0.09
CA ALA A 199 -0.75 16.24 -1.02
C ALA A 199 0.18 16.06 -2.22
N PHE A 200 0.68 14.84 -2.42
CA PHE A 200 1.38 14.44 -3.64
C PHE A 200 0.36 13.90 -4.65
N LYS A 201 0.29 14.53 -5.82
CA LYS A 201 -0.75 14.27 -6.83
C LYS A 201 -0.33 13.15 -7.78
N HIS A 202 -0.79 11.93 -7.52
CA HIS A 202 -0.61 10.79 -8.42
C HIS A 202 -1.59 10.87 -9.60
N ARG A 203 -1.07 10.66 -10.81
CA ARG A 203 -1.85 10.70 -12.06
C ARG A 203 -1.84 9.38 -12.84
N GLY A 204 -1.03 8.43 -12.41
CA GLY A 204 -0.91 7.10 -13.00
C GLY A 204 -2.00 6.15 -12.56
N PHE A 205 -1.74 4.86 -12.72
CA PHE A 205 -2.56 3.76 -12.25
C PHE A 205 -2.61 3.71 -10.72
N TRP A 206 -3.82 3.60 -10.16
CA TRP A 206 -4.03 3.14 -8.79
C TRP A 206 -5.33 2.36 -8.72
N GLN A 207 -5.31 1.25 -7.97
CA GLN A 207 -6.47 0.41 -7.77
C GLN A 207 -6.42 -0.26 -6.39
N PRO A 208 -7.45 -0.10 -5.54
CA PRO A 208 -7.64 -0.91 -4.35
C PRO A 208 -8.20 -2.29 -4.71
N MET A 209 -7.96 -3.27 -3.84
CA MET A 209 -8.52 -4.62 -3.96
C MET A 209 -9.50 -4.90 -2.81
N ASP A 210 -10.59 -4.15 -2.77
CA ASP A 210 -11.65 -4.26 -1.75
C ASP A 210 -12.69 -5.30 -2.11
N THR A 211 -12.89 -5.54 -3.41
CA THR A 211 -13.96 -6.37 -3.95
C THR A 211 -13.43 -7.48 -4.86
N GLN A 212 -14.23 -8.54 -5.02
CA GLN A 212 -13.92 -9.63 -5.94
C GLN A 212 -13.72 -9.14 -7.38
N ARG A 213 -14.49 -8.13 -7.81
CA ARG A 213 -14.37 -7.55 -9.15
C ARG A 213 -13.00 -6.89 -9.36
N GLU A 214 -12.50 -6.20 -8.36
CA GLU A 214 -11.18 -5.55 -8.44
C GLU A 214 -10.07 -6.60 -8.42
N SER A 215 -10.22 -7.65 -7.61
CA SER A 215 -9.30 -8.80 -7.63
C SER A 215 -9.26 -9.48 -9.00
N GLN A 216 -10.41 -9.67 -9.66
CA GLN A 216 -10.48 -10.22 -11.02
C GLN A 216 -9.77 -9.30 -12.02
N MET A 217 -10.09 -8.01 -12.01
CA MET A 217 -9.46 -7.03 -12.90
C MET A 217 -7.93 -6.98 -12.75
N LEU A 218 -7.43 -7.02 -11.51
CA LEU A 218 -5.98 -7.04 -11.25
C LEU A 218 -5.33 -8.33 -11.73
N ASN A 219 -6.01 -9.48 -11.61
CA ASN A 219 -5.51 -10.75 -12.16
C ASN A 219 -5.53 -10.74 -13.70
N GLU A 220 -6.57 -10.20 -14.34
CA GLU A 220 -6.62 -10.05 -15.80
C GLU A 220 -5.46 -9.18 -16.31
N LEU A 221 -5.21 -8.03 -15.69
CA LEU A 221 -4.07 -7.17 -16.04
C LEU A 221 -2.73 -7.91 -15.89
N TRP A 222 -2.60 -8.74 -14.84
CA TRP A 222 -1.40 -9.55 -14.62
C TRP A 222 -1.23 -10.63 -15.69
N ASP A 223 -2.28 -11.40 -15.96
CA ASP A 223 -2.26 -12.53 -16.90
C ASP A 223 -2.03 -12.06 -18.35
N ASP A 224 -2.57 -10.89 -18.71
CA ASP A 224 -2.35 -10.25 -20.01
C ASP A 224 -0.94 -9.62 -20.15
N GLY A 225 -0.13 -9.62 -19.09
CA GLY A 225 1.19 -8.98 -19.07
C GLY A 225 1.12 -7.46 -19.16
N SER A 226 -0.01 -6.86 -18.79
CA SER A 226 -0.30 -5.43 -18.93
C SER A 226 -0.39 -4.67 -17.59
N ALA A 227 -0.11 -5.34 -16.47
CA ALA A 227 -0.11 -4.80 -15.11
C ALA A 227 0.81 -3.55 -14.99
N PRO A 228 0.24 -2.33 -14.87
CA PRO A 228 1.04 -1.09 -14.92
C PRO A 228 2.00 -0.94 -13.74
N TRP A 229 1.69 -1.58 -12.60
CA TRP A 229 2.52 -1.55 -11.40
C TRP A 229 3.72 -2.51 -11.46
N LYS A 230 3.75 -3.46 -12.42
CA LYS A 230 4.85 -4.40 -12.58
C LYS A 230 6.04 -3.70 -13.25
N ILE A 231 6.81 -2.96 -12.45
CA ILE A 231 7.99 -2.20 -12.89
C ILE A 231 9.30 -2.99 -12.80
N TRP A 232 9.23 -4.26 -12.40
CA TRP A 232 10.35 -5.19 -12.36
C TRP A 232 10.32 -6.14 -13.58
N PRO A 233 11.46 -6.77 -13.92
CA PRO A 233 11.56 -7.72 -15.04
C PRO A 233 10.52 -8.86 -15.00
#